data_AF-A0A060CMF9-F1
#
_entry.id   AF-A0A060CMF9-F1
#
_cell.length_a   1.000
_cell.length_b   1.000
_cell.length_c   1.000
_cell.angle_alpha   90.00
_cell.angle_beta   90.00
_cell.angle_gamma   90.00
#
_symmetry.space_group_name_H-M   'P 1'
#
loop_
_entity.id
_entity.type
_entity.pdbx_description
1 polymer ?
#
loop_
_entity_poly.entity_id
_entity_poly.type
_entity_poly.pdbx_seq_one_letter_code
_entity_poly.pdbx_strand_id
1 'polypeptide(L)'
;MVADLDTNRLQQIGSTFPAIRLTTDYREILTSDEIDAVVIATPVSTHYRIGRDALMAGKHVMIEKPLTNNSSDAQNLVELANGLDLRLMV
;
A
#
# COMPACT_ATOMS: atom_id res chain seq x y z
N MET A 1 5.99 3.20 9.21
CA MET A 1 5.85 1.74 9.45
C MET A 1 6.12 1.01 8.14
N VAL A 2 6.64 -0.22 8.17
CA VAL A 2 6.85 -1.07 6.98
C VAL A 2 6.24 -2.44 7.22
N ALA A 3 5.59 -2.98 6.19
CA ALA A 3 5.03 -4.33 6.18
C ALA A 3 5.64 -5.15 5.04
N ASP A 4 6.10 -6.35 5.35
CA ASP A 4 6.52 -7.36 4.37
C ASP A 4 6.25 -8.76 4.94
N LEU A 5 5.85 -9.70 4.09
CA LEU A 5 5.65 -11.10 4.49
C LEU A 5 6.98 -11.85 4.60
N ASP A 6 8.02 -11.41 3.89
CA ASP A 6 9.37 -11.94 4.00
C ASP A 6 10.07 -11.32 5.21
N THR A 7 10.16 -12.10 6.28
CA THR A 7 10.77 -11.67 7.54
C THR A 7 12.25 -11.33 7.40
N ASN A 8 12.97 -11.90 6.43
CA ASN A 8 14.38 -11.55 6.19
C ASN A 8 14.50 -10.13 5.63
N ARG A 9 13.65 -9.77 4.66
CA ARG A 9 13.59 -8.40 4.12
C ARG A 9 13.19 -7.41 5.20
N LEU A 10 12.19 -7.77 6.02
CA LEU A 10 11.71 -6.94 7.12
C LEU A 10 12.82 -6.67 8.16
N GLN A 11 13.61 -7.69 8.51
CA GLN A 11 14.78 -7.54 9.38
C GLN A 11 15.88 -6.66 8.77
N GLN A 12 16.14 -6.79 7.47
CA GLN A 12 17.11 -5.94 6.77
C GLN A 12 16.68 -4.45 6.80
N ILE A 13 15.39 -4.18 6.60
CA ILE A 13 14.82 -2.83 6.74
C ILE A 13 14.97 -2.33 8.18
N GLY A 14 14.64 -3.16 9.18
CA GLY A 14 14.82 -2.81 10.59
C GLY A 14 16.26 -2.46 10.96
N SER A 15 17.22 -3.17 10.39
CA SER A 15 18.65 -2.90 10.61
C SER A 15 19.09 -1.58 9.96
N THR A 16 18.52 -1.25 8.80
CA THR A 16 18.83 -0.02 8.06
C THR A 16 18.15 1.21 8.69
N PHE A 17 16.94 1.04 9.22
CA PHE A 17 16.14 2.10 9.83
C PHE A 17 15.66 1.68 11.24
N PRO A 18 16.51 1.78 12.28
CA PRO A 18 16.23 1.20 13.60
C PRO A 18 14.99 1.73 14.32
N ALA A 19 14.52 2.93 13.98
CA ALA A 19 13.34 3.55 14.57
C ALA A 19 12.02 3.17 13.85
N ILE A 20 12.07 2.44 12.74
CA ILE A 20 10.87 2.12 11.97
C ILE A 20 10.10 0.96 12.61
N ARG A 21 8.79 1.14 12.80
CA ARG A 21 7.92 0.03 13.21
C ARG A 21 7.74 -0.96 12.05
N LEU A 22 7.98 -2.23 12.35
CA LEU A 22 7.87 -3.36 11.42
C LEU A 22 6.63 -4.19 11.74
N THR A 23 5.98 -4.74 10.72
CA THR A 23 4.89 -5.72 10.86
C THR A 23 4.90 -6.70 9.69
N THR A 24 4.29 -7.86 9.84
CA THR A 24 3.98 -8.78 8.73
C THR A 24 2.55 -8.59 8.21
N ASP A 25 1.79 -7.67 8.81
CA ASP A 25 0.41 -7.38 8.46
C ASP A 25 0.24 -5.93 8.02
N TYR A 26 0.08 -5.70 6.72
CA TYR A 26 -0.12 -4.35 6.18
C TYR A 26 -1.38 -3.67 6.72
N ARG A 27 -2.37 -4.42 7.24
CA ARG A 27 -3.60 -3.84 7.78
C ARG A 27 -3.33 -2.98 9.01
N GLU A 28 -2.26 -3.26 9.77
CA GLU A 28 -1.83 -2.38 10.87
C GLU A 28 -1.41 -0.99 10.38
N ILE A 29 -0.82 -0.89 9.17
CA ILE A 29 -0.50 0.40 8.53
C ILE A 29 -1.80 1.15 8.22
N LEU A 30 -2.79 0.44 7.66
CA LEU A 30 -4.03 1.06 7.20
C LEU A 30 -4.91 1.59 8.35
N THR A 31 -4.88 0.94 9.50
CA THR A 31 -5.62 1.37 10.71
C THR A 31 -4.93 2.47 11.50
N SER A 32 -3.73 2.91 11.10
CA SER A 32 -2.99 3.95 11.82
C SER A 32 -3.49 5.33 11.42
N ASP A 33 -3.96 6.12 12.39
CA ASP A 33 -4.36 7.52 12.18
C ASP A 33 -3.17 8.45 11.94
N GLU A 34 -1.93 7.99 12.17
CA GLU A 34 -0.69 8.77 11.97
C GLU A 34 -0.14 8.68 10.53
N ILE A 35 -0.77 7.88 9.66
CA ILE A 35 -0.29 7.62 8.30
C ILE A 35 -1.31 8.18 7.31
N ASP A 36 -0.90 9.16 6.49
CA ASP A 36 -1.78 9.77 5.47
C ASP A 36 -1.71 9.03 4.11
N ALA A 37 -0.58 8.38 3.83
CA ALA A 37 -0.30 7.78 2.53
C ALA A 37 0.50 6.48 2.63
N VAL A 38 0.34 5.59 1.65
CA VAL A 38 1.07 4.32 1.55
C VAL A 38 1.71 4.14 0.18
N VAL A 39 2.86 3.47 0.16
CA VAL A 39 3.53 3.01 -1.06
C VAL A 39 3.45 1.49 -1.12
N ILE A 40 2.98 0.96 -2.23
CA ILE A 40 2.76 -0.47 -2.46
C ILE A 40 3.74 -0.93 -3.54
N ALA A 41 4.75 -1.70 -3.11
CA ALA A 41 5.79 -2.28 -3.99
C ALA A 41 5.82 -3.82 -3.86
N THR A 42 4.64 -4.41 -3.84
CA THR A 42 4.41 -5.86 -3.69
C THR A 42 4.33 -6.55 -5.07
N PRO A 43 4.16 -7.89 -5.17
CA PRO A 43 3.84 -8.50 -6.46
C PRO A 43 2.55 -7.94 -7.05
N VAL A 44 2.53 -7.67 -8.35
CA VAL A 44 1.40 -7.04 -9.09
C VAL A 44 0.03 -7.69 -8.81
N SER A 45 -0.01 -9.01 -8.60
CA SER A 45 -1.24 -9.74 -8.28
C SER A 45 -1.93 -9.29 -7.01
N THR A 46 -1.23 -8.55 -6.14
CA THR A 46 -1.76 -8.03 -4.88
C THR A 46 -2.12 -6.55 -4.93
N HIS A 47 -1.68 -5.82 -5.95
CA HIS A 47 -1.83 -4.35 -6.04
C HIS A 47 -3.27 -3.90 -5.95
N TYR A 48 -4.18 -4.55 -6.70
CA TYR A 48 -5.59 -4.17 -6.69
C TYR A 48 -6.19 -4.25 -5.29
N ARG A 49 -6.00 -5.39 -4.62
CA ARG A 49 -6.56 -5.61 -3.28
C ARG A 49 -5.99 -4.62 -2.26
N ILE A 50 -4.65 -4.52 -2.20
CA ILE A 50 -3.99 -3.65 -1.20
C ILE A 50 -4.29 -2.18 -1.49
N GLY A 51 -4.27 -1.77 -2.76
CA GLY A 51 -4.59 -0.41 -3.18
C GLY A 51 -6.03 -0.01 -2.84
N ARG A 52 -6.99 -0.89 -3.14
CA ARG A 52 -8.40 -0.68 -2.77
C ARG A 52 -8.55 -0.59 -1.26
N ASP A 53 -7.96 -1.52 -0.50
CA ASP A 53 -8.09 -1.56 0.95
C ASP A 53 -7.47 -0.30 1.59
N ALA A 54 -6.35 0.21 1.04
CA ALA A 54 -5.74 1.47 1.48
C ALA A 54 -6.59 2.71 1.17
N LEU A 55 -7.15 2.80 -0.05
CA LEU A 55 -8.08 3.89 -0.41
C LEU A 55 -9.32 3.87 0.50
N MET A 56 -9.90 2.69 0.73
CA MET A 56 -11.06 2.51 1.62
C MET A 56 -10.74 2.88 3.08
N ALA A 57 -9.48 2.78 3.49
CA ALA A 57 -9.00 3.23 4.79
C ALA A 57 -8.67 4.74 4.83
N GLY A 58 -9.01 5.50 3.79
CA GLY A 58 -8.79 6.94 3.71
C GLY A 58 -7.34 7.34 3.40
N LYS A 59 -6.51 6.42 2.89
CA LYS A 59 -5.09 6.67 2.63
C LYS A 59 -4.86 7.07 1.18
N HIS A 60 -3.97 8.03 0.94
CA HIS A 60 -3.42 8.24 -0.39
C HIS A 60 -2.52 7.06 -0.78
N VAL A 61 -2.47 6.72 -2.08
CA VAL A 61 -1.83 5.49 -2.54
C VAL A 61 -0.88 5.76 -3.70
N MET A 62 0.35 5.28 -3.56
CA MET A 62 1.30 5.11 -4.66
C MET A 62 1.51 3.60 -4.89
N ILE A 63 1.31 3.11 -6.11
CA ILE A 63 1.49 1.70 -6.47
C ILE A 63 2.60 1.57 -7.50
N GLU A 64 3.61 0.75 -7.24
CA GLU A 64 4.68 0.49 -8.23
C GLU A 64 4.10 -0.12 -9.52
N LYS A 65 4.67 0.24 -10.67
CA LYS A 65 4.20 -0.23 -11.97
C LYS A 65 4.39 -1.75 -12.18
N PRO A 66 3.42 -2.44 -12.79
CA PRO A 66 2.14 -1.92 -13.29
C PRO A 66 1.09 -1.76 -12.17
N LEU A 67 0.16 -0.82 -12.35
CA LEU A 67 -0.90 -0.50 -11.39
C LEU A 67 -1.70 -1.75 -10.95
N THR A 68 -2.12 -2.58 -11.91
CA THR A 68 -2.81 -3.86 -11.66
C THR A 68 -2.53 -4.83 -12.82
N ASN A 69 -3.06 -6.06 -12.73
CA ASN A 69 -2.95 -7.07 -13.79
C ASN A 69 -3.84 -6.83 -15.02
N ASN A 70 -4.85 -5.95 -14.92
CA ASN A 70 -5.78 -5.68 -16.01
C ASN A 70 -6.37 -4.27 -15.92
N SER A 71 -6.77 -3.71 -17.06
CA SER A 71 -7.27 -2.34 -17.13
C SER A 71 -8.57 -2.10 -16.36
N SER A 72 -9.43 -3.12 -16.23
CA SER A 72 -10.68 -3.00 -15.48
C SER A 72 -10.40 -2.71 -13.99
N ASP A 73 -9.50 -3.47 -13.38
CA ASP A 73 -9.10 -3.27 -11.98
C ASP A 73 -8.39 -1.92 -11.79
N ALA A 74 -7.57 -1.50 -12.75
CA ALA A 74 -6.91 -0.19 -12.71
C ALA A 74 -7.95 0.94 -12.74
N GLN A 75 -8.92 0.85 -13.65
CA GLN A 75 -10.00 1.83 -13.77
C GLN A 75 -10.83 1.93 -12.49
N ASN A 76 -11.17 0.78 -11.88
CA ASN A 76 -11.88 0.72 -10.61
C ASN A 76 -11.12 1.45 -9.48
N LEU A 77 -9.79 1.34 -9.41
CA LEU A 77 -9.00 2.07 -8.41
C LEU A 77 -8.98 3.57 -8.65
N VAL A 78 -8.88 4.01 -9.91
CA VAL A 78 -8.92 5.43 -10.27
C VAL A 78 -10.27 6.04 -9.90
N GLU A 79 -11.37 5.37 -10.23
CA GLU A 79 -12.73 5.81 -9.89
C GLU A 79 -12.93 5.87 -8.38
N LEU A 80 -12.45 4.85 -7.65
CA LEU A 80 -12.53 4.80 -6.19
C LEU A 80 -11.74 5.95 -5.56
N ALA A 81 -10.50 6.19 -5.99
CA ALA A 81 -9.67 7.27 -5.46
C ALA A 81 -10.33 8.63 -5.69
N ASN A 82 -10.84 8.89 -6.90
CA ASN A 82 -11.56 10.12 -7.21
C ASN A 82 -12.84 10.29 -6.36
N GLY A 83 -13.61 9.21 -6.16
CA GLY A 83 -14.83 9.23 -5.36
C GLY A 83 -14.59 9.51 -3.87
N LEU A 84 -13.40 9.21 -3.38
CA LEU A 84 -12.97 9.45 -1.99
C LEU A 84 -12.13 10.72 -1.82
N ASP A 85 -11.91 11.50 -2.89
CA ASP A 85 -10.99 12.64 -2.92
C ASP A 85 -9.56 12.30 -2.45
N LEU A 86 -9.08 11.12 -2.84
CA LEU A 86 -7.74 10.62 -2.53
C LEU A 86 -6.86 10.60 -3.78
N ARG A 87 -5.55 10.75 -3.58
CA ARG A 87 -4.56 10.61 -4.64
C ARG A 87 -4.20 9.14 -4.87
N LEU A 88 -4.28 8.72 -6.13
CA LEU A 88 -3.71 7.48 -6.64
C LEU A 88 -2.59 7.83 -7.61
N MET A 89 -1.39 7.31 -7.36
CA MET A 89 -0.19 7.50 -8.18
C MET A 89 0.42 6.15 -8.57
N VAL A 90 1.15 6.14 -9.69
CA VAL A 90 1.85 4.98 -10.24
C VAL A 90 3.24 5.41 -10.71
#